data_AF-A0A091IJF0-F1
#
_entry.id   AF-A0A091IJF0-F1
#
_cell.length_a   1.000
_cell.length_b   1.000
_cell.length_c   1.000
_cell.angle_alpha   90.00
_cell.angle_beta   90.00
_cell.angle_gamma   90.00
#
_symmetry.space_group_name_H-M   'P 1'
#
loop_
_entity.id
_entity.type
_entity.pdbx_description
1 polymer ?
#
loop_
_entity_poly.entity_id
_entity_poly.type
_entity_poly.pdbx_seq_one_letter_code
_entity_poly.pdbx_strand_id
1 'polypeptide(L)' 'ARLEVHKFGITGYKKQEQREWEQERAIMLGAKPLKKEHGNYKTYQEKTKEKKAAKDDDKGKEHMGEPLKKKKKKEQKE' A
#
# COMPACT_ATOMS: atom_id res chain seq x y z
N ALA A 1 -27.80 -31.46 10.40
CA ALA A 1 -26.89 -32.25 9.56
C ALA A 1 -25.46 -31.83 9.88
N ARG A 2 -24.59 -32.77 10.29
CA ARG A 2 -23.16 -32.49 10.46
C ARG A 2 -22.63 -32.11 9.09
N LEU A 3 -22.29 -30.84 8.89
CA LEU A 3 -21.51 -30.43 7.73
C LEU A 3 -20.16 -31.12 7.87
N GLU A 4 -20.02 -32.26 7.18
CA GLU A 4 -18.72 -32.79 6.79
C GLU A 4 -17.96 -31.65 6.14
N VAL A 5 -17.04 -31.05 6.90
CA VAL A 5 -15.97 -30.25 6.34
C VAL A 5 -15.04 -31.25 5.66
N HIS A 6 -15.46 -31.73 4.49
CA HIS A 6 -14.57 -32.42 3.56
C HIS A 6 -13.38 -31.47 3.40
N LYS A 7 -12.18 -31.94 3.76
CA LYS A 7 -10.93 -31.18 3.63
C LYS A 7 -10.67 -30.93 2.15
N PHE A 8 -11.40 -29.98 1.57
CA PHE A 8 -11.34 -29.63 0.16
C PHE A 8 -10.02 -28.87 -0.08
N GLY A 9 -8.93 -29.62 -0.24
CA GLY A 9 -7.79 -29.18 -1.04
C GLY A 9 -6.84 -28.11 -0.49
N ILE A 10 -6.63 -27.98 0.83
CA ILE A 10 -5.71 -26.96 1.40
C ILE A 10 -4.21 -27.38 1.35
N THR A 11 -3.77 -28.12 0.33
CA THR A 11 -2.33 -28.38 0.12
C THR A 11 -1.95 -28.26 -1.35
N GLY A 12 -2.32 -27.14 -1.99
CA GLY A 12 -1.82 -26.76 -3.32
C GLY A 12 -0.73 -25.68 -3.29
N TYR A 13 -0.73 -24.81 -2.28
CA TYR A 13 0.19 -23.68 -2.16
C TYR A 13 1.13 -23.82 -0.97
N LYS A 14 2.36 -23.33 -1.10
CA LYS A 14 3.27 -23.23 0.05
C LYS A 14 2.62 -22.30 1.07
N LYS A 15 2.62 -22.70 2.35
CA LYS A 15 1.96 -21.95 3.44
C LYS A 15 2.42 -20.48 3.56
N GLN A 16 3.58 -20.13 3.00
CA GLN A 16 4.09 -18.76 2.98
C GLN A 16 3.34 -17.88 1.97
N GLU A 17 3.19 -18.35 0.73
CA GLU A 17 2.49 -17.62 -0.35
C GLU A 17 1.04 -17.34 0.02
N GLN A 18 0.36 -18.32 0.63
CA GLN A 18 -1.01 -18.16 1.10
C GLN A 18 -1.14 -17.06 2.18
N ARG A 19 -0.16 -16.97 3.11
CA ARG A 19 -0.18 -15.94 4.16
C ARG A 19 0.02 -14.54 3.61
N GLU A 20 0.89 -14.39 2.61
CA GLU A 20 1.13 -13.09 1.96
C GLU A 20 -0.16 -12.59 1.30
N TRP A 21 -0.85 -13.44 0.53
CA TRP A 21 -2.13 -13.08 -0.11
C TRP A 21 -3.24 -12.79 0.89
N GLU A 22 -3.34 -13.57 1.98
CA GLU A 22 -4.32 -13.32 3.03
C GLU A 22 -4.03 -12.01 3.78
N GLN A 23 -2.76 -11.67 3.99
CA GLN A 23 -2.35 -10.40 4.58
C GLN A 23 -2.68 -9.22 3.66
N GLU A 24 -2.37 -9.31 2.37
CA GLU A 24 -2.74 -8.30 1.37
C GLU A 24 -4.26 -8.12 1.27
N ARG A 25 -5.01 -9.23 1.29
CA ARG A 25 -6.48 -9.21 1.31
C ARG A 25 -7.00 -8.53 2.57
N ALA A 26 -6.45 -8.84 3.74
CA ALA A 26 -6.83 -8.19 4.98
C ALA A 26 -6.61 -6.67 4.90
N ILE A 27 -5.49 -6.23 4.33
CA ILE A 27 -5.21 -4.80 4.11
C ILE A 27 -6.26 -4.16 3.19
N MET A 28 -6.63 -4.81 2.08
CA MET A 28 -7.69 -4.31 1.18
C MET A 28 -9.06 -4.23 1.86
N LEU A 29 -9.35 -5.15 2.79
CA LEU A 29 -10.57 -5.14 3.60
C LEU A 29 -10.54 -4.13 4.76
N GLY A 30 -9.46 -3.35 4.88
CA GLY A 30 -9.32 -2.27 5.87
C GLY A 30 -8.50 -2.63 7.10
N ALA A 31 -7.85 -3.79 7.15
CA ALA A 31 -6.90 -4.10 8.21
C ALA A 31 -5.68 -3.17 8.13
N LYS A 32 -5.11 -2.84 9.29
CA LYS A 32 -3.95 -1.95 9.35
C LYS A 32 -2.70 -2.68 8.83
N PRO A 33 -1.97 -2.12 7.84
CA PRO A 33 -0.71 -2.69 7.39
C PRO A 33 0.31 -2.85 8.52
N LEU A 34 1.16 -3.87 8.41
CA LEU A 34 2.20 -4.12 9.39
C LEU A 34 3.19 -2.95 9.46
N LYS A 35 3.64 -2.63 10.67
CA LYS A 35 4.64 -1.59 10.90
C LYS A 35 5.94 -1.99 10.20
N LYS A 36 6.57 -1.02 9.53
CA LYS A 36 7.90 -1.21 8.95
C LYS A 36 8.92 -1.41 10.06
N GLU A 37 9.89 -2.25 9.80
CA GLU A 37 11.05 -2.39 10.68
C GLU A 37 11.78 -1.06 10.82
N HIS A 38 12.36 -0.83 11.99
CA HIS A 38 13.15 0.36 12.26
C HIS A 38 14.40 0.35 11.37
N GLY A 39 14.62 1.43 10.61
CA GLY A 39 15.72 1.53 9.65
C GLY A 39 16.46 2.86 9.74
N ASN A 40 17.72 2.87 9.31
CA ASN A 40 18.55 4.07 9.23
C ASN A 40 17.94 5.08 8.24
N TYR A 41 17.86 6.35 8.65
CA TYR A 41 17.28 7.41 7.83
C TYR A 41 18.02 7.63 6.51
N LYS A 42 19.36 7.52 6.50
CA LYS A 42 20.17 7.73 5.30
C LYS A 42 19.83 6.71 4.20
N THR A 43 19.74 5.43 4.57
CA THR A 43 19.42 4.36 3.62
C THR A 43 17.97 4.44 3.13
N TYR A 44 17.05 4.92 3.97
CA TYR A 44 15.68 5.20 3.54
C TYR A 44 15.61 6.31 2.49
N GLN A 45 16.39 7.39 2.65
CA GLN A 45 16.43 8.46 1.66
C GLN A 45 17.00 7.99 0.31
N GLU A 46 18.09 7.22 0.32
CA GLU A 46 18.70 6.66 -0.89
C GLU A 46 17.70 5.78 -1.66
N LYS A 47 17.04 4.84 -0.97
CA LYS A 47 15.97 4.01 -1.55
C LYS A 47 14.81 4.82 -2.11
N THR A 48 14.48 5.96 -1.48
CA THR A 48 13.40 6.83 -1.96
C THR A 48 13.82 7.58 -3.23
N LYS A 49 15.08 8.00 -3.35
CA LYS A 49 15.62 8.63 -4.56
C LYS A 49 15.67 7.64 -5.72
N GLU A 50 16.18 6.42 -5.48
CA GLU A 50 16.22 5.34 -6.47
C GLU A 50 14.83 4.99 -7.00
N LYS A 51 13.85 4.83 -6.09
CA LYS A 51 12.45 4.58 -6.47
C LYS A 51 11.80 5.73 -7.23
N LYS A 52 12.24 6.98 -7.03
CA LYS A 52 11.75 8.12 -7.82
C LYS A 52 12.34 8.08 -9.22
N ALA A 53 13.67 7.90 -9.35
CA ALA A 53 14.32 7.77 -10.64
C ALA A 53 13.71 6.64 -11.49
N ALA A 54 13.56 5.44 -10.92
CA ALA A 54 12.95 4.31 -11.62
C ALA A 54 11.45 4.54 -11.99
N LYS A 55 10.74 5.39 -11.24
CA LYS A 55 9.35 5.76 -11.56
C LYS A 55 9.28 6.87 -12.59
N ASP A 56 10.25 7.78 -12.65
CA ASP A 56 10.28 8.85 -13.65
C ASP A 56 10.65 8.28 -15.03
N ASP A 57 11.49 7.23 -15.09
CA ASP A 57 11.75 6.46 -16.32
C ASP A 57 10.50 5.70 -16.82
N ASP A 58 9.63 5.24 -15.90
CA ASP A 58 8.38 4.52 -16.22
C ASP A 58 7.17 5.48 -16.44
N LYS A 59 7.17 6.66 -15.82
CA LYS A 59 6.06 7.63 -15.80
C LYS A 59 6.39 8.96 -16.50
N GLY A 60 7.00 8.90 -17.67
CA GLY A 60 7.15 10.06 -18.54
C GLY A 60 5.84 10.76 -18.93
N LYS A 61 4.66 10.22 -18.57
CA LYS A 61 3.35 10.87 -18.73
C LYS A 61 2.45 10.45 -17.57
N GLU A 62 1.56 11.34 -17.16
CA GLU A 62 0.44 11.09 -16.24
C GLU A 62 0.75 11.26 -14.74
N HIS A 63 0.23 12.37 -14.20
CA HIS A 63 0.07 12.70 -12.78
C HIS A 63 1.21 13.45 -12.08
N MET A 64 1.65 14.56 -12.68
CA MET A 64 1.97 15.76 -11.88
C MET A 64 0.66 16.33 -11.34
N GLY A 65 0.18 15.79 -10.22
CA GLY A 65 -0.99 16.28 -9.49
C GLY A 65 -0.82 17.74 -9.10
N GLU A 66 -1.65 18.59 -9.72
CA GLU A 66 -1.76 20.02 -9.50
C GLU A 66 -1.98 20.34 -8.01
N PRO A 67 -1.14 21.17 -7.36
CA PRO A 67 -1.36 21.55 -5.98
C PRO A 67 -2.57 22.49 -5.90
N LEU A 68 -3.70 21.99 -5.39
CA LEU A 68 -4.88 22.80 -5.04
C LEU A 68 -4.46 23.98 -4.17
N LYS A 69 -4.37 25.16 -4.79
CA LYS A 69 -4.18 26.44 -4.11
C LYS A 69 -5.37 26.66 -3.18
N LYS A 70 -5.07 26.64 -1.87
CA LYS A 70 -5.94 26.99 -0.75
C LYS A 70 -6.78 28.24 -1.09
N LYS A 71 -8.08 28.07 -1.34
CA LYS A 71 -9.05 29.17 -1.32
C LYS A 71 -9.14 29.69 0.12
N LYS A 72 -8.55 30.86 0.38
CA LYS A 72 -8.86 31.67 1.57
C LYS A 72 -10.33 32.09 1.47
N LYS A 73 -11.19 31.59 2.37
CA LYS A 73 -12.49 32.20 2.65
C LYS A 73 -12.55 32.49 4.14
N LYS A 74 -12.33 33.75 4.51
CA LYS A 74 -12.79 34.37 5.75
C LYS A 74 -12.67 35.88 5.58
N GLU A 75 -13.78 36.49 5.21
CA GLU A 75 -14.18 37.83 5.64
C GLU A 75 -15.67 37.93 5.33
N GLN A 76 -16.48 37.66 6.35
CA GLN A 76 -17.83 38.21 6.44
C GLN A 76 -17.64 39.67 6.87
N LYS A 77 -18.10 40.61 6.04
CA LYS A 77 -18.33 41.99 6.41
C LYS A 77 -19.74 42.36 5.97
N GLU A 78 -20.47 42.86 6.97
CA GLU A 78 -21.75 43.60 6.95
C GLU A 78 -23.02 42.83 6.58
#